data_AF-A0A1A8UQ95-F1
#
_entry.id   AF-A0A1A8UQ95-F1
#
_cell.length_a   1.000
_cell.length_b   1.000
_cell.length_c   1.000
_cell.angle_alpha   90.00
_cell.angle_beta   90.00
_cell.angle_gamma   90.00
#
_symmetry.space_group_name_H-M   'P 1'
#
loop_
_entity.id
_entity.type
_entity.pdbx_description
1 polymer ?
#
loop_
_entity_poly.entity_id
_entity_poly.type
_entity_poly.pdbx_seq_one_letter_code
_entity_poly.pdbx_strand_id
1 'polypeptide(L)'
;IDDHFLFDKPVSPLLLASGMARDWPDGRGIWHNDNKTFLVWVNEEDHLRVISMQKGGNMREVFTRFCTGLTKIESLFKERGHAFMWNEHLGYILTCPSNLGTGLRAGVHVKLPNMSKHAKFEEILKKLRLQKRGTGGVDTAAVGGVFDISNADRLGFSEVELVQMVVDGVKLLVEMEKKLEKGQAIEDLMPAQK
;
A
#
# COMPACT_ATOMS: atom_id res chain seq x y z
N ILE A 1 -8.85 -12.31 -8.17
CA ILE A 1 -9.32 -10.91 -8.19
C ILE A 1 -10.13 -10.65 -6.93
N ASP A 2 -11.22 -11.39 -6.73
CA ASP A 2 -12.13 -11.24 -5.57
C ASP A 2 -11.46 -11.38 -4.18
N ASP A 3 -10.44 -12.23 -4.06
CA ASP A 3 -9.68 -12.37 -2.82
C ASP A 3 -8.61 -11.28 -2.58
N HIS A 4 -8.53 -10.28 -3.46
CA HIS A 4 -7.50 -9.22 -3.49
C HIS A 4 -6.06 -9.71 -3.71
N PHE A 5 -5.87 -10.94 -4.20
CA PHE A 5 -4.54 -11.49 -4.48
C PHE A 5 -4.00 -11.23 -5.89
N LEU A 6 -4.89 -11.09 -6.88
CA LEU A 6 -4.52 -10.93 -8.29
C LEU A 6 -4.85 -9.50 -8.74
N PHE A 7 -4.00 -8.91 -9.57
CA PHE A 7 -4.29 -7.65 -10.24
C PHE A 7 -5.58 -7.75 -11.09
N ASP A 8 -6.25 -6.63 -11.24
CA ASP A 8 -7.43 -6.53 -12.10
C ASP A 8 -7.03 -6.65 -13.58
N LYS A 9 -8.02 -6.88 -14.45
CA LYS A 9 -7.82 -6.71 -15.89
C LYS A 9 -7.32 -5.27 -16.15
N PRO A 10 -6.50 -5.03 -17.18
CA PRO A 10 -6.00 -3.69 -17.48
C PRO A 10 -7.14 -2.82 -18.03
N VAL A 11 -7.91 -2.24 -17.12
CA VAL A 11 -9.03 -1.33 -17.42
C VAL A 11 -8.71 0.11 -17.03
N SER A 12 -7.62 0.31 -16.28
CA SER A 12 -7.19 1.64 -15.85
C SER A 12 -6.79 2.47 -17.07
N PRO A 13 -7.29 3.71 -17.20
CA PRO A 13 -6.90 4.59 -18.30
C PRO A 13 -5.40 4.90 -18.27
N LEU A 14 -4.76 4.87 -17.09
CA LEU A 14 -3.32 5.07 -16.94
C LEU A 14 -2.53 3.97 -17.64
N LEU A 15 -2.90 2.70 -17.42
CA LEU A 15 -2.24 1.53 -18.02
C LEU A 15 -2.49 1.45 -19.53
N LEU A 16 -3.70 1.80 -19.97
CA LEU A 16 -4.08 1.75 -21.38
C LEU A 16 -3.40 2.87 -22.18
N ALA A 17 -3.44 4.10 -21.69
CA ALA A 17 -2.88 5.26 -22.39
C ALA A 17 -1.35 5.24 -22.46
N SER A 18 -0.67 4.60 -21.51
CA SER A 18 0.78 4.42 -21.51
C SER A 18 1.26 3.22 -22.34
N GLY A 19 0.35 2.40 -22.86
CA GLY A 19 0.67 1.20 -23.64
C GLY A 19 1.18 0.01 -22.81
N MET A 20 0.95 0.00 -21.49
CA MET A 20 1.36 -1.06 -20.57
C MET A 20 0.52 -2.34 -20.73
N ALA A 21 -0.69 -2.21 -21.30
CA ALA A 21 -1.61 -3.32 -21.53
C ALA A 21 -1.38 -4.10 -22.84
N ARG A 22 -0.35 -3.75 -23.63
CA ARG A 22 -0.07 -4.45 -24.89
C ARG A 22 0.18 -5.94 -24.66
N ASP A 23 -0.26 -6.74 -25.63
CA ASP A 23 -0.04 -8.19 -25.69
C ASP A 23 -0.62 -8.98 -24.51
N TRP A 24 -1.56 -8.40 -23.76
CA TRP A 24 -2.18 -9.08 -22.62
C TRP A 24 -2.83 -10.41 -23.02
N PRO A 25 -2.61 -11.53 -22.29
CA PRO A 25 -1.90 -11.66 -21.01
C PRO A 25 -0.44 -12.17 -21.13
N ASP A 26 0.22 -12.04 -22.29
CA ASP A 26 1.56 -12.58 -22.53
C ASP A 26 2.59 -12.04 -21.53
N GLY A 27 3.40 -12.94 -20.95
CA GLY A 27 4.44 -12.62 -19.98
C GLY A 27 3.94 -12.21 -18.60
N ARG A 28 2.62 -12.20 -18.33
CA ARG A 28 2.04 -11.80 -17.05
C ARG A 28 1.74 -12.99 -16.16
N GLY A 29 1.85 -12.80 -14.86
CA GLY A 29 1.50 -13.85 -13.92
C GLY A 29 1.59 -13.45 -12.47
N ILE A 30 1.28 -14.41 -11.62
CA ILE A 30 1.40 -14.29 -10.17
C ILE A 30 2.17 -15.50 -9.65
N TRP A 31 3.15 -15.23 -8.81
CA TRP A 31 3.73 -16.21 -7.90
C TRP A 31 3.22 -15.94 -6.49
N HIS A 32 2.99 -16.97 -5.69
CA HIS A 32 2.70 -16.82 -4.27
C HIS A 32 3.18 -18.03 -3.47
N ASN A 33 3.42 -17.86 -2.18
CA ASN A 33 3.60 -19.00 -1.28
C ASN A 33 2.28 -19.74 -1.04
N ASP A 34 2.32 -20.98 -0.55
CA ASP A 34 1.12 -21.80 -0.31
C ASP A 34 0.09 -21.11 0.58
N ASN A 35 0.56 -20.36 1.58
CA ASN A 35 -0.28 -19.64 2.53
C ASN A 35 -0.90 -18.34 1.95
N LYS A 36 -0.53 -17.93 0.73
CA LYS A 36 -0.93 -16.65 0.10
C LYS A 36 -0.69 -15.43 0.99
N THR A 37 0.39 -15.45 1.77
CA THR A 37 0.82 -14.34 2.63
C THR A 37 2.01 -13.57 2.07
N PHE A 38 2.64 -14.10 1.02
CA PHE A 38 3.69 -13.44 0.26
C PHE A 38 3.48 -13.76 -1.22
N LEU A 39 3.32 -12.70 -2.04
CA LEU A 39 2.96 -12.78 -3.45
C LEU A 39 3.89 -11.89 -4.26
N VAL A 40 4.08 -12.25 -5.53
CA VAL A 40 4.83 -11.47 -6.50
C VAL A 40 4.03 -11.42 -7.79
N TRP A 41 3.58 -10.23 -8.18
CA TRP A 41 3.01 -10.03 -9.52
C TRP A 41 4.14 -9.79 -10.51
N VAL A 42 4.01 -10.33 -11.71
CA VAL A 42 5.01 -10.25 -12.78
C VAL A 42 4.40 -9.54 -13.98
N ASN A 43 5.11 -8.50 -14.46
CA ASN A 43 4.82 -7.73 -15.68
C ASN A 43 3.44 -7.06 -15.76
N GLU A 44 2.92 -6.57 -14.64
CA GLU A 44 1.71 -5.75 -14.63
C GLU A 44 2.05 -4.26 -14.79
N GLU A 45 1.97 -3.44 -13.74
CA GLU A 45 2.39 -2.03 -13.80
C GLU A 45 3.92 -1.91 -13.83
N ASP A 46 4.61 -2.80 -13.14
CA ASP A 46 6.06 -2.90 -13.06
C ASP A 46 6.50 -4.35 -13.30
N HIS A 47 7.81 -4.56 -13.51
CA HIS A 47 8.36 -5.91 -13.69
C HIS A 47 7.97 -6.85 -12.54
N LEU A 48 8.10 -6.37 -11.30
CA LEU A 48 7.77 -7.11 -10.09
C LEU A 48 6.98 -6.24 -9.13
N ARG A 49 5.88 -6.78 -8.59
CA ARG A 49 5.20 -6.23 -7.41
C ARG A 49 5.26 -7.23 -6.27
N VAL A 50 6.12 -6.98 -5.30
CA VAL A 50 6.28 -7.84 -4.11
C VAL A 50 5.27 -7.42 -3.05
N ILE A 51 4.48 -8.37 -2.56
CA ILE A 51 3.35 -8.12 -1.67
C ILE A 51 3.47 -9.06 -0.48
N SER A 52 3.33 -8.53 0.73
CA SER A 52 3.10 -9.30 1.96
C SER A 52 1.78 -8.86 2.56
N MET A 53 0.91 -9.80 2.90
CA MET A 53 -0.40 -9.49 3.47
C MET A 53 -0.89 -10.61 4.37
N GLN A 54 -1.81 -10.30 5.28
CA GLN A 54 -2.55 -11.27 6.09
C GLN A 54 -3.84 -10.62 6.63
N LYS A 55 -4.74 -11.44 7.17
CA LYS A 55 -5.90 -10.94 7.94
C LYS A 55 -5.44 -10.47 9.32
N GLY A 56 -6.18 -9.52 9.91
CA GLY A 56 -5.86 -8.93 11.21
C GLY A 56 -4.89 -7.75 11.14
N GLY A 57 -4.43 -7.28 12.30
CA GLY A 57 -3.67 -6.03 12.44
C GLY A 57 -2.17 -6.18 12.72
N ASN A 58 -1.58 -7.37 12.55
CA ASN A 58 -0.17 -7.61 12.86
C ASN A 58 0.77 -7.09 11.76
N MET A 59 0.84 -5.76 11.62
CA MET A 59 1.67 -5.10 10.60
C MET A 59 3.16 -5.45 10.75
N ARG A 60 3.64 -5.68 11.98
CA ARG A 60 5.03 -6.07 12.23
C ARG A 60 5.38 -7.40 11.57
N GLU A 61 4.52 -8.39 11.68
CA GLU A 61 4.71 -9.70 11.05
C GLU A 61 4.65 -9.62 9.53
N VAL A 62 3.67 -8.89 8.99
CA VAL A 62 3.56 -8.59 7.55
C VAL A 62 4.84 -7.98 7.02
N PHE A 63 5.35 -6.95 7.71
CA PHE A 63 6.54 -6.23 7.30
C PHE A 63 7.82 -7.06 7.47
N THR A 64 7.92 -7.87 8.53
CA THR A 64 9.06 -8.78 8.73
C THR A 64 9.16 -9.80 7.58
N ARG A 65 8.02 -10.37 7.18
CA ARG A 65 7.94 -11.27 6.02
C ARG A 65 8.26 -10.55 4.71
N PHE A 66 7.77 -9.31 4.55
CA PHE A 66 8.08 -8.46 3.39
C PHE A 66 9.59 -8.26 3.24
N CYS A 67 10.26 -7.75 4.28
CA CYS A 67 11.71 -7.49 4.23
C CYS A 67 12.50 -8.77 3.99
N THR A 68 12.20 -9.84 4.73
CA THR A 68 12.89 -11.13 4.56
C THR A 68 12.72 -11.69 3.15
N GLY A 69 11.51 -11.62 2.60
CA GLY A 69 11.21 -12.09 1.26
C GLY A 69 11.90 -11.24 0.18
N LEU A 70 11.82 -9.91 0.29
CA LEU A 70 12.43 -8.99 -0.66
C LEU A 70 13.95 -9.12 -0.70
N THR A 71 14.63 -9.18 0.46
CA THR A 71 16.08 -9.41 0.53
C THR A 71 16.49 -10.72 -0.12
N LYS A 72 15.70 -11.79 0.07
CA LYS A 72 15.97 -13.09 -0.59
C LYS A 72 15.79 -13.01 -2.10
N ILE A 73 14.71 -12.37 -2.59
CA ILE A 73 14.48 -12.18 -4.03
C ILE A 73 15.66 -11.40 -4.62
N GLU A 74 16.01 -10.25 -4.05
CA GLU A 74 17.10 -9.41 -4.54
C GLU A 74 18.44 -10.17 -4.58
N SER A 75 18.75 -10.94 -3.53
CA SER A 75 19.96 -11.76 -3.48
C SER A 75 19.99 -12.81 -4.61
N LEU A 76 18.90 -13.55 -4.81
CA LEU A 76 18.79 -14.56 -5.87
C LEU A 76 18.88 -13.97 -7.28
N PHE A 77 18.30 -12.78 -7.48
CA PHE A 77 18.37 -12.05 -8.73
C PHE A 77 19.81 -11.61 -9.01
N LYS A 78 20.49 -11.04 -8.00
CA LYS A 78 21.89 -10.61 -8.09
C LYS A 78 22.83 -11.78 -8.37
N GLU A 79 22.65 -12.93 -7.72
CA GLU A 79 23.42 -14.16 -7.96
C GLU A 79 23.32 -14.64 -9.42
N ARG A 80 22.20 -14.33 -10.09
CA ARG A 80 21.97 -14.64 -11.51
C ARG A 80 22.40 -13.52 -12.47
N GLY A 81 23.04 -12.47 -11.97
CA GLY A 81 23.48 -11.34 -12.78
C GLY A 81 22.37 -10.35 -13.17
N HIS A 82 21.24 -10.36 -12.46
CA HIS A 82 20.12 -9.45 -12.68
C HIS A 82 19.94 -8.53 -11.47
N ALA A 83 20.46 -7.31 -11.53
CA ALA A 83 20.27 -6.32 -10.47
C ALA A 83 18.97 -5.53 -10.65
N PHE A 84 18.40 -5.04 -9.55
CA PHE A 84 17.30 -4.08 -9.61
C PHE A 84 17.78 -2.69 -10.06
N MET A 85 16.89 -1.95 -10.72
CA MET A 85 17.17 -0.58 -11.11
C MET A 85 17.15 0.32 -9.88
N TRP A 86 18.30 0.89 -9.53
CA TRP A 86 18.44 1.72 -8.34
C TRP A 86 19.53 2.79 -8.54
N ASN A 87 19.33 3.98 -7.97
CA ASN A 87 20.39 4.97 -7.79
C ASN A 87 20.22 5.76 -6.48
N GLU A 88 21.27 6.45 -6.07
CA GLU A 88 21.32 7.17 -4.78
C GLU A 88 20.25 8.27 -4.64
N HIS A 89 19.90 8.95 -5.74
CA HIS A 89 18.95 10.05 -5.69
C HIS A 89 17.49 9.59 -5.65
N LEU A 90 17.14 8.61 -6.49
CA LEU A 90 15.76 8.18 -6.71
C LEU A 90 15.40 6.89 -5.99
N GLY A 91 16.36 6.19 -5.38
CA GLY A 91 16.14 4.84 -4.85
C GLY A 91 15.80 3.86 -5.98
N TYR A 92 14.85 2.95 -5.72
CA TYR A 92 14.36 2.01 -6.71
C TYR A 92 13.58 2.73 -7.80
N ILE A 93 13.89 2.38 -9.06
CA ILE A 93 13.22 2.95 -10.23
C ILE A 93 12.05 2.07 -10.63
N LEU A 94 10.88 2.68 -10.74
CA LEU A 94 9.63 2.09 -11.18
C LEU A 94 9.01 2.95 -12.30
N THR A 95 7.98 2.42 -12.94
CA THR A 95 7.36 3.02 -14.14
C THR A 95 6.75 4.39 -13.84
N CYS A 96 6.02 4.51 -12.73
CA CYS A 96 5.38 5.76 -12.33
C CYS A 96 6.29 6.56 -11.37
N PRO A 97 6.51 7.87 -11.60
CA PRO A 97 7.27 8.71 -10.67
C PRO A 97 6.74 8.70 -9.22
N SER A 98 5.45 8.44 -9.01
CA SER A 98 4.86 8.34 -7.66
C SER A 98 5.38 7.13 -6.87
N ASN A 99 5.98 6.14 -7.54
CA ASN A 99 6.45 4.90 -6.94
C ASN A 99 7.98 4.89 -6.74
N LEU A 100 8.69 5.99 -7.02
CA LEU A 100 10.13 6.07 -6.78
C LEU A 100 10.49 5.95 -5.28
N GLY A 101 11.78 5.77 -5.00
CA GLY A 101 12.32 5.66 -3.66
C GLY A 101 12.22 4.23 -3.16
N THR A 102 11.36 4.03 -2.17
CA THR A 102 11.08 2.69 -1.62
C THR A 102 10.07 1.92 -2.47
N GLY A 103 9.26 2.61 -3.29
CA GLY A 103 8.06 2.01 -3.91
C GLY A 103 7.05 1.46 -2.91
N LEU A 104 7.24 1.69 -1.60
CA LEU A 104 6.53 0.97 -0.55
C LEU A 104 5.15 1.57 -0.30
N ARG A 105 4.12 0.76 -0.53
CA ARG A 105 2.77 1.05 -0.05
C ARG A 105 2.40 0.13 1.11
N ALA A 106 2.59 0.61 2.33
CA ALA A 106 2.10 -0.05 3.54
C ALA A 106 0.68 0.44 3.85
N GLY A 107 -0.26 -0.47 4.10
CA GLY A 107 -1.64 -0.07 4.35
C GLY A 107 -2.48 -1.13 5.04
N VAL A 108 -3.71 -0.74 5.37
CA VAL A 108 -4.69 -1.58 6.04
C VAL A 108 -6.06 -1.39 5.41
N HIS A 109 -6.86 -2.45 5.41
CA HIS A 109 -8.32 -2.31 5.30
C HIS A 109 -8.88 -2.09 6.71
N VAL A 110 -9.37 -0.87 6.98
CA VAL A 110 -9.87 -0.46 8.29
C VAL A 110 -11.30 0.07 8.18
N LYS A 111 -12.15 -0.34 9.13
CA LYS A 111 -13.56 0.08 9.19
C LYS A 111 -13.67 1.36 10.01
N LEU A 112 -14.10 2.44 9.38
CA LEU A 112 -14.17 3.81 9.92
C LEU A 112 -15.53 4.48 9.61
N PRO A 113 -16.67 3.90 10.01
CA PRO A 113 -18.01 4.36 9.61
C PRO A 113 -18.37 5.75 10.15
N ASN A 114 -17.80 6.17 11.28
CA ASN A 114 -18.04 7.49 11.86
C ASN A 114 -16.98 8.49 11.41
N MET A 115 -15.70 8.11 11.47
CA MET A 115 -14.58 8.95 11.03
C MET A 115 -14.72 9.36 9.57
N SER A 116 -15.18 8.46 8.70
CA SER A 116 -15.36 8.76 7.27
C SER A 116 -16.42 9.80 6.96
N LYS A 117 -17.35 10.06 7.90
CA LYS A 117 -18.38 11.09 7.79
C LYS A 117 -17.97 12.39 8.49
N HIS A 118 -16.89 12.37 9.26
CA HIS A 118 -16.43 13.51 10.01
C HIS A 118 -15.82 14.56 9.08
N ALA A 119 -16.20 15.84 9.24
CA ALA A 119 -15.78 16.92 8.34
C ALA A 119 -14.26 17.10 8.23
N LYS A 120 -13.52 16.72 9.28
CA LYS A 120 -12.04 16.83 9.33
C LYS A 120 -11.29 15.59 8.83
N PHE A 121 -11.95 14.57 8.28
CA PHE A 121 -11.28 13.30 7.94
C PHE A 121 -10.13 13.48 6.94
N GLU A 122 -10.34 14.23 5.86
CA GLU A 122 -9.29 14.51 4.87
C GLU A 122 -8.13 15.31 5.45
N GLU A 123 -8.42 16.28 6.32
CA GLU A 123 -7.42 17.10 7.01
C GLU A 123 -6.54 16.21 7.92
N ILE A 124 -7.16 15.31 8.67
CA ILE A 124 -6.47 14.37 9.57
C ILE A 124 -5.58 13.44 8.75
N LEU A 125 -6.07 12.86 7.64
CA LEU A 125 -5.26 12.03 6.75
C LEU A 125 -4.04 12.78 6.22
N LYS A 126 -4.23 14.03 5.76
CA LYS A 126 -3.15 14.89 5.28
C LYS A 126 -2.10 15.18 6.36
N LYS A 127 -2.53 15.52 7.58
CA LYS A 127 -1.63 15.74 8.73
C LYS A 127 -0.82 14.49 9.09
N LEU A 128 -1.43 13.31 8.92
CA LEU A 128 -0.79 12.02 9.17
C LEU A 128 0.04 11.50 7.98
N ARG A 129 0.05 12.21 6.84
CA ARG A 129 0.67 11.77 5.57
C ARG A 129 0.13 10.42 5.08
N LEU A 130 -1.16 10.20 5.29
CA LEU A 130 -1.89 9.02 4.84
C LEU A 130 -2.80 9.39 3.67
N GLN A 131 -3.09 8.39 2.84
CA GLN A 131 -4.07 8.47 1.76
C GLN A 131 -5.13 7.39 1.94
N LYS A 132 -6.35 7.65 1.45
CA LYS A 132 -7.43 6.67 1.41
C LYS A 132 -7.75 6.25 -0.02
N ARG A 133 -8.11 4.98 -0.19
CA ARG A 133 -8.69 4.38 -1.39
C ARG A 133 -9.94 3.57 -1.01
N GLY A 134 -10.75 3.21 -2.01
CA GLY A 134 -11.87 2.29 -1.78
C GLY A 134 -11.41 0.86 -1.49
N THR A 135 -12.36 0.00 -1.17
CA THR A 135 -12.08 -1.34 -0.63
C THR A 135 -11.41 -2.28 -1.65
N GLY A 136 -11.59 -2.05 -2.95
CA GLY A 136 -10.94 -2.80 -4.02
C GLY A 136 -9.72 -2.11 -4.63
N GLY A 137 -9.26 -0.99 -4.08
CA GLY A 137 -8.13 -0.23 -4.60
C GLY A 137 -8.49 1.14 -5.15
N VAL A 138 -7.60 1.70 -5.98
CA VAL A 138 -7.58 3.13 -6.35
C VAL A 138 -8.82 3.60 -7.11
N ASP A 139 -9.41 2.72 -7.91
CA ASP A 139 -10.56 3.05 -8.76
C ASP A 139 -11.90 2.53 -8.21
N THR A 140 -11.95 2.17 -6.92
CA THR A 140 -13.15 1.60 -6.29
C THR A 140 -13.73 2.49 -5.20
N ALA A 141 -15.02 2.34 -4.92
CA ALA A 141 -15.66 3.00 -3.78
C ALA A 141 -15.39 2.25 -2.47
N ALA A 142 -15.46 2.95 -1.34
CA ALA A 142 -15.47 2.32 -0.02
C ALA A 142 -16.83 1.63 0.21
N VAL A 143 -16.81 0.35 0.59
CA VAL A 143 -18.01 -0.42 0.91
C VAL A 143 -18.14 -0.59 2.41
N GLY A 144 -19.30 -0.26 2.98
CA GLY A 144 -19.59 -0.51 4.41
C GLY A 144 -18.70 0.27 5.39
N GLY A 145 -18.15 1.40 4.98
CA GLY A 145 -17.22 2.20 5.78
C GLY A 145 -15.82 1.57 5.90
N VAL A 146 -15.45 0.61 5.04
CA VAL A 146 -14.11 0.03 4.98
C VAL A 146 -13.25 0.77 3.97
N PHE A 147 -12.14 1.32 4.44
CA PHE A 147 -11.19 2.09 3.64
C PHE A 147 -9.85 1.37 3.57
N ASP A 148 -9.21 1.46 2.42
CA ASP A 148 -7.79 1.15 2.26
C ASP A 148 -6.99 2.41 2.63
N ILE A 149 -6.37 2.39 3.80
CA ILE A 149 -5.54 3.49 4.33
C ILE A 149 -4.07 3.09 4.21
N SER A 150 -3.28 3.91 3.53
CA SER A 150 -1.85 3.68 3.32
C SER A 150 -1.02 4.95 3.50
N ASN A 151 0.31 4.84 3.64
CA ASN A 151 1.20 6.00 3.50
C ASN A 151 0.97 6.70 2.15
N ALA A 152 1.15 8.02 2.10
CA ALA A 152 1.12 8.80 0.86
C ALA A 152 2.50 8.86 0.19
N ASP A 153 3.57 9.03 0.97
CA ASP A 153 4.93 9.20 0.46
C ASP A 153 5.66 7.89 0.20
N ARG A 154 6.64 7.93 -0.71
CA ARG A 154 7.46 6.79 -1.14
C ARG A 154 8.95 7.11 -1.23
N LEU A 155 9.29 8.34 -1.60
CA LEU A 155 10.64 8.86 -1.77
C LEU A 155 10.99 9.84 -0.63
N GLY A 156 12.25 9.83 -0.21
CA GLY A 156 12.75 10.68 0.89
C GLY A 156 12.53 10.11 2.29
N PHE A 157 11.97 8.91 2.41
CA PHE A 157 11.77 8.18 3.65
C PHE A 157 12.16 6.72 3.45
N SER A 158 12.65 6.07 4.51
CA SER A 158 12.88 4.62 4.55
C SER A 158 11.58 3.83 4.68
N GLU A 159 11.64 2.54 4.34
CA GLU A 159 10.53 1.60 4.50
C GLU A 159 10.03 1.55 5.95
N VAL A 160 10.96 1.59 6.91
CA VAL A 160 10.65 1.55 8.34
C VAL A 160 9.87 2.81 8.77
N GLU A 161 10.32 3.99 8.35
CA GLU A 161 9.64 5.26 8.66
C GLU A 161 8.22 5.29 8.06
N LEU A 162 8.08 4.85 6.82
CA LEU A 162 6.78 4.78 6.13
C LEU A 162 5.81 3.82 6.83
N VAL A 163 6.27 2.63 7.23
CA VAL A 163 5.44 1.68 7.99
C VAL A 163 5.09 2.23 9.37
N GLN A 164 6.03 2.88 10.05
CA GLN A 164 5.80 3.48 11.35
C GLN A 164 4.74 4.60 11.26
N MET A 165 4.80 5.45 10.23
CA MET A 165 3.77 6.46 9.96
C MET A 165 2.38 5.84 9.81
N VAL A 166 2.26 4.72 9.10
CA VAL A 166 1.00 3.97 8.93
C VAL A 166 0.53 3.39 10.26
N VAL A 167 1.41 2.72 11.01
CA VAL A 167 1.07 2.12 12.30
C VAL A 167 0.54 3.19 13.27
N ASP A 168 1.21 4.32 13.39
CA ASP A 168 0.81 5.39 14.30
C ASP A 168 -0.48 6.08 13.85
N GLY A 169 -0.59 6.40 12.56
CA GLY A 169 -1.77 7.06 12.03
C GLY A 169 -3.01 6.17 12.09
N VAL A 170 -2.90 4.88 11.78
CA VAL A 170 -4.02 3.93 11.89
C VAL A 170 -4.46 3.75 13.35
N LYS A 171 -3.51 3.66 14.30
CA LYS A 171 -3.86 3.59 15.73
C LYS A 171 -4.67 4.80 16.17
N LEU A 172 -4.25 6.01 15.77
CA LEU A 172 -4.97 7.25 16.07
C LEU A 172 -6.36 7.26 15.45
N LEU A 173 -6.49 6.88 14.16
CA LEU A 173 -7.79 6.81 13.49
C LEU A 173 -8.75 5.84 14.17
N VAL A 174 -8.25 4.68 14.65
CA VAL A 174 -9.05 3.72 15.42
C VAL A 174 -9.47 4.28 16.77
N GLU A 175 -8.62 5.07 17.43
CA GLU A 175 -8.97 5.75 18.68
C GLU A 175 -10.06 6.81 18.47
N MET A 176 -9.91 7.63 17.43
CA MET A 176 -10.92 8.62 17.05
C MET A 176 -12.25 7.97 16.69
N GLU A 177 -12.23 6.86 15.92
CA GLU A 177 -13.44 6.09 15.59
C GLU A 177 -14.16 5.62 16.87
N LYS A 178 -13.43 5.05 17.83
CA LYS A 178 -14.00 4.60 19.12
C LYS A 178 -14.59 5.73 19.96
N LYS A 179 -14.04 6.95 19.87
CA LYS A 179 -14.63 8.14 20.52
C LYS A 179 -15.93 8.54 19.83
N LEU A 180 -15.92 8.63 18.50
CA LEU A 180 -17.12 8.99 17.74
C LEU A 180 -18.25 7.95 17.90
N GLU A 181 -17.92 6.65 17.99
CA GLU A 181 -18.88 5.59 18.31
C GLU A 181 -19.61 5.82 19.65
N LYS A 182 -18.95 6.50 20.60
CA LYS A 182 -19.51 6.86 21.91
C LYS A 182 -20.14 8.27 21.93
N GLY A 183 -20.23 8.94 20.78
CA GLY A 183 -20.70 10.33 20.68
C GLY A 183 -19.74 11.36 21.31
N GLN A 184 -18.46 11.00 21.47
CA GLN A 184 -17.44 11.88 22.04
C GLN A 184 -16.73 12.68 20.95
N ALA A 185 -16.34 13.90 21.31
CA ALA A 185 -15.55 14.79 20.46
C ALA A 185 -14.11 14.28 20.27
N ILE A 186 -13.46 14.66 19.17
CA ILE A 186 -12.10 14.20 18.79
C ILE A 186 -11.09 15.35 18.62
N GLU A 187 -11.48 16.57 18.97
CA GLU A 187 -10.66 17.78 18.84
C GLU A 187 -9.35 17.67 19.61
N ASP A 188 -9.37 16.98 20.75
CA ASP A 188 -8.19 16.72 21.59
C ASP A 188 -7.21 15.70 20.97
N LEU A 189 -7.67 14.94 19.98
CA LEU A 189 -6.85 13.95 19.25
C LEU A 189 -6.30 14.49 17.92
N MET A 190 -6.56 15.75 17.58
CA MET A 190 -6.12 16.32 16.31
C MET A 190 -4.57 16.27 16.17
N PRO A 191 -4.03 15.59 15.14
CA PRO A 191 -2.60 15.44 15.01
C PRO A 191 -1.92 16.76 14.57
N ALA A 192 -0.68 16.92 14.99
CA ALA A 192 0.23 17.88 14.37
C ALA A 192 0.53 17.47 12.92
N GLN A 193 0.96 18.42 12.09
CA GLN A 193 1.43 18.11 10.75
C GLN A 193 2.75 17.33 10.84
N LYS A 194 2.78 16.13 10.27
CA LYS A 194 4.00 15.36 10.04
C LYS A 194 4.73 15.82 8.77
#